data_AF-A0A7Y0FKC2-F1
#
_entry.id   AF-A0A7Y0FKC2-F1
#
_cell.length_a   1.000
_cell.length_b   1.000
_cell.length_c   1.000
_cell.angle_alpha   90.00
_cell.angle_beta   90.00
_cell.angle_gamma   90.00
#
_symmetry.space_group_name_H-M   'P 1'
#
loop_
_entity.id
_entity.type
_entity.pdbx_description
1 polymer ?
#
loop_
_entity_poly.entity_id
_entity_poly.type
_entity_poly.pdbx_seq_one_letter_code
_entity_poly.pdbx_strand_id
1 'polypeptide(L)'
;MNPVDLELVKLKRKWQQVVKSNPEKPMLIALGEKHETDLFDGFIKSRLSEDYDGEDIFLVHYQEFNGMNSFGQALWEEWKEYYEMLEKSEEDIPHWELNFTDHQFKTDAYKAFFPLLDLKKNFSNIKNSQIFLYIAPVIISDITELSIWIKEWCSLSENSGVQDIKIVWAEHHTYKTLPENSSAHSFRVEVDIHQLMQNTAAHTNRKKNSADTDFQQQILIASNHLSKGRFREAEFALNKAVKLAGEQKNKQGEISAYFMLTQAYIANKKKEKTEDTFRKILEEVEPDSPLEIQMYMNYGSYCLGNSKKAKAEKAFEKAAEVALKIGEYAMAIECYRIIGTLNDSLLSKDKMIEYFEKCIEIARSMEPSSRASSSLKFVASMLLIKYEGDTEKKTALDHEMKNYFGEGWIVNVEKPKYD
;
A
#
# COMPACT_ATOMS: atom_id res chain seq x y z
N MET A 1 6.94 -17.51 22.70
CA MET A 1 6.52 -17.54 21.28
C MET A 1 6.48 -16.10 20.83
N ASN A 2 7.24 -15.75 19.79
CA ASN A 2 7.20 -14.40 19.24
C ASN A 2 5.76 -14.15 18.72
N PRO A 3 5.20 -12.95 18.89
CA PRO A 3 3.92 -12.55 18.32
C PRO A 3 3.73 -12.92 16.84
N VAL A 4 4.78 -12.88 16.03
CA VAL A 4 4.73 -13.35 14.64
C VAL A 4 4.48 -14.86 14.57
N ASP A 5 5.19 -15.66 15.37
CA ASP A 5 4.98 -17.12 15.45
C ASP A 5 3.54 -17.45 15.86
N LEU A 6 2.94 -16.64 16.75
CA LEU A 6 1.54 -16.84 17.16
C LEU A 6 0.58 -16.66 15.98
N GLU A 7 0.79 -15.65 15.12
CA GLU A 7 -0.01 -15.47 13.91
C GLU A 7 0.23 -16.59 12.90
N LEU A 8 1.48 -17.07 12.74
CA LEU A 8 1.79 -18.24 11.91
C LEU A 8 1.08 -19.51 12.41
N VAL A 9 0.96 -19.70 13.72
CA VAL A 9 0.21 -20.82 14.31
C VAL A 9 -1.30 -20.71 14.03
N LYS A 10 -1.87 -19.50 14.12
CA LYS A 10 -3.28 -19.28 13.75
C LYS A 10 -3.49 -19.57 12.26
N LEU A 11 -2.57 -19.11 11.43
CA LEU A 11 -2.62 -19.34 9.99
C LEU A 11 -2.48 -20.83 9.65
N LYS A 12 -1.59 -21.57 10.33
CA LYS A 12 -1.48 -23.03 10.24
C LYS A 12 -2.82 -23.72 10.49
N ARG A 13 -3.54 -23.34 11.56
CA ARG A 13 -4.86 -23.91 11.88
C ARG A 13 -5.89 -23.60 10.81
N LYS A 14 -5.92 -22.34 10.32
CA LYS A 14 -6.82 -21.92 9.25
C LYS A 14 -6.54 -22.67 7.95
N TRP A 15 -5.28 -22.80 7.57
CA TRP A 15 -4.83 -23.56 6.42
C TRP A 15 -5.31 -25.02 6.48
N GLN A 16 -5.07 -25.70 7.60
CA GLN A 16 -5.51 -27.08 7.81
C GLN A 16 -7.03 -27.23 7.68
N GLN A 17 -7.79 -26.27 8.20
CA GLN A 17 -9.24 -26.26 8.05
C GLN A 17 -9.66 -26.07 6.59
N VAL A 18 -9.07 -25.11 5.88
CA VAL A 18 -9.38 -24.83 4.46
C VAL A 18 -9.10 -26.05 3.59
N VAL A 19 -7.92 -26.67 3.74
CA VAL A 19 -7.55 -27.87 2.98
C VAL A 19 -8.51 -29.02 3.28
N LYS A 20 -8.81 -29.28 4.56
CA LYS A 20 -9.71 -30.36 4.97
C LYS A 20 -11.15 -30.16 4.49
N SER A 21 -11.63 -28.91 4.44
CA SER A 21 -12.99 -28.59 4.03
C SER A 21 -13.19 -28.52 2.51
N ASN A 22 -12.12 -28.51 1.73
CA ASN A 22 -12.17 -28.39 0.27
C ASN A 22 -11.26 -29.43 -0.42
N PRO A 23 -11.42 -30.74 -0.13
CA PRO A 23 -10.55 -31.77 -0.69
C PRO A 23 -10.63 -31.84 -2.21
N GLU A 24 -11.79 -31.60 -2.82
CA GLU A 24 -11.99 -31.71 -4.27
C GLU A 24 -11.47 -30.50 -5.07
N LYS A 25 -11.07 -29.42 -4.41
CA LYS A 25 -10.68 -28.17 -5.09
C LYS A 25 -9.21 -28.22 -5.53
N PRO A 26 -8.90 -28.18 -6.84
CA PRO A 26 -7.52 -28.22 -7.34
C PRO A 26 -6.75 -26.91 -7.12
N MET A 27 -7.43 -25.83 -6.72
CA MET A 27 -6.78 -24.53 -6.49
C MET A 27 -7.31 -23.87 -5.22
N LEU A 28 -6.41 -23.34 -4.40
CA LEU A 28 -6.71 -22.56 -3.20
C LEU A 28 -6.15 -21.14 -3.36
N ILE A 29 -7.00 -20.14 -3.12
CA ILE A 29 -6.63 -18.72 -3.25
C ILE A 29 -6.71 -18.05 -1.87
N ALA A 30 -5.56 -17.63 -1.35
CA ALA A 30 -5.44 -16.82 -0.15
C ALA A 30 -5.66 -15.34 -0.49
N LEU A 31 -6.77 -14.77 -0.01
CA LEU A 31 -7.13 -13.37 -0.21
C LEU A 31 -6.76 -12.56 1.03
N GLY A 32 -5.99 -11.48 0.88
CA GLY A 32 -5.64 -10.60 2.00
C GLY A 32 -5.24 -9.20 1.55
N GLU A 33 -4.99 -8.30 2.48
CA GLU A 33 -4.19 -7.09 2.25
C GLU A 33 -2.72 -7.48 2.01
N LYS A 34 -1.90 -6.56 1.47
CA LYS A 34 -0.49 -6.86 1.17
C LYS A 34 0.28 -7.48 2.35
N HIS A 35 0.14 -6.91 3.54
CA HIS A 35 0.81 -7.41 4.73
C HIS A 35 0.30 -8.79 5.19
N GLU A 36 -0.95 -9.14 4.86
CA GLU A 36 -1.54 -10.45 5.17
C GLU A 36 -1.08 -11.50 4.17
N THR A 37 -0.99 -11.14 2.88
CA THR A 37 -0.41 -12.00 1.84
C THR A 37 1.08 -12.22 2.05
N ASP A 38 1.82 -11.21 2.53
CA ASP A 38 3.23 -11.33 2.89
C ASP A 38 3.42 -12.29 4.10
N LEU A 39 2.52 -12.22 5.10
CA LEU A 39 2.53 -13.18 6.21
C LEU A 39 2.18 -14.59 5.73
N PHE A 40 1.25 -14.72 4.78
CA PHE A 40 0.91 -16.00 4.17
C PHE A 40 2.08 -16.60 3.38
N ASP A 41 2.80 -15.78 2.62
CA ASP A 41 4.05 -16.17 1.95
C ASP A 41 5.10 -16.66 2.97
N GLY A 42 5.29 -15.92 4.07
CA GLY A 42 6.14 -16.35 5.17
C GLY A 42 5.73 -17.67 5.81
N PHE A 43 4.42 -17.94 5.92
CA PHE A 43 3.90 -19.23 6.36
C PHE A 43 4.25 -20.35 5.38
N ILE A 44 4.09 -20.16 4.06
CA ILE A 44 4.47 -21.15 3.06
C ILE A 44 5.98 -21.43 3.13
N LYS A 45 6.82 -20.38 3.15
CA LYS A 45 8.28 -20.51 3.29
C LYS A 45 8.69 -21.27 4.55
N SER A 46 7.98 -21.10 5.67
CA SER A 46 8.28 -21.84 6.90
C SER A 46 8.14 -23.36 6.74
N ARG A 47 7.36 -23.84 5.76
CA ARG A 47 7.20 -25.27 5.44
C ARG A 47 8.31 -25.84 4.57
N LEU A 48 9.20 -24.99 4.08
CA LEU A 48 10.42 -25.41 3.38
C LEU A 48 11.61 -25.56 4.35
N SER A 49 11.42 -25.26 5.64
CA SER A 49 12.49 -25.38 6.64
C SER A 49 12.75 -26.84 7.00
N GLU A 50 14.01 -27.17 7.33
CA GLU A 50 14.41 -28.51 7.79
C GLU A 50 13.69 -28.94 9.08
N ASP A 51 13.24 -27.97 9.89
CA ASP A 51 12.51 -28.20 11.13
C ASP A 51 11.01 -28.53 10.90
N TYR A 52 10.55 -28.52 9.65
CA TYR A 52 9.17 -28.85 9.33
C TYR A 52 8.93 -30.37 9.40
N ASP A 53 8.08 -30.78 10.34
CA ASP A 53 7.75 -32.17 10.65
C ASP A 53 6.46 -32.68 10.00
N GLY A 54 5.87 -31.93 9.05
CA GLY A 54 4.59 -32.31 8.46
C GLY A 54 4.73 -33.13 7.18
N GLU A 55 3.69 -33.90 6.90
CA GLU A 55 3.69 -34.90 5.82
C GLU A 55 3.43 -34.29 4.43
N ASP A 56 2.85 -33.08 4.36
CA ASP A 56 2.51 -32.40 3.10
C ASP A 56 3.74 -31.74 2.46
N ILE A 57 3.82 -31.82 1.13
CA ILE A 57 4.91 -31.26 0.33
C ILE A 57 4.52 -29.88 -0.19
N PHE A 58 5.41 -28.91 -0.06
CA PHE A 58 5.25 -27.57 -0.59
C PHE A 58 6.31 -27.32 -1.66
N LEU A 59 5.86 -27.01 -2.88
CA LEU A 59 6.69 -26.59 -3.99
C LEU A 59 6.43 -25.10 -4.21
N VAL A 60 7.47 -24.29 -4.17
CA VAL A 60 7.35 -22.83 -4.25
C VAL A 60 8.05 -22.34 -5.49
N HIS A 61 7.35 -21.54 -6.29
CA HIS A 61 7.88 -21.03 -7.56
C HIS A 61 7.70 -19.51 -7.67
N TYR A 62 8.84 -18.80 -7.63
CA TYR A 62 8.92 -17.34 -7.73
C TYR A 62 9.37 -16.83 -9.11
N GLN A 63 9.61 -17.71 -10.09
CA GLN A 63 10.14 -17.25 -11.38
C GLN A 63 9.07 -16.56 -12.24
N GLU A 64 9.52 -15.91 -13.31
CA GLU A 64 8.66 -15.17 -14.24
C GLU A 64 7.73 -16.11 -15.03
N PHE A 65 6.49 -15.67 -15.23
CA PHE A 65 5.60 -16.30 -16.20
C PHE A 65 5.87 -15.71 -17.58
N ASN A 66 6.53 -16.48 -18.44
CA ASN A 66 6.94 -16.06 -19.79
C ASN A 66 5.98 -16.49 -20.92
N GLY A 67 4.98 -17.32 -20.59
CA GLY A 67 3.92 -17.71 -21.53
C GLY A 67 3.39 -19.12 -21.26
N MET A 68 2.17 -19.42 -21.73
CA MET A 68 1.48 -20.67 -21.43
C MET A 68 2.06 -21.93 -22.09
N ASN A 69 3.08 -21.79 -22.95
CA ASN A 69 3.68 -22.90 -23.70
C ASN A 69 5.08 -23.31 -23.21
N SER A 70 5.61 -22.61 -22.20
CA SER A 70 6.94 -22.87 -21.63
C SER A 70 6.98 -22.94 -20.11
N PHE A 71 5.91 -22.51 -19.43
CA PHE A 71 5.89 -22.39 -17.97
C PHE A 71 5.89 -23.76 -17.25
N GLY A 72 5.06 -24.70 -17.72
CA GLY A 72 5.03 -26.07 -17.19
C GLY A 72 6.33 -26.82 -17.43
N GLN A 73 7.00 -26.57 -18.55
CA GLN A 73 8.34 -27.10 -18.82
C GLN A 73 9.35 -26.59 -17.79
N ALA A 74 9.38 -25.28 -17.53
CA ALA A 74 10.31 -24.66 -16.59
C ALA A 74 10.12 -25.19 -15.15
N LEU A 75 8.86 -25.35 -14.72
CA LEU A 75 8.54 -25.96 -13.42
C LEU A 75 9.09 -27.39 -13.30
N TRP A 76 8.93 -28.19 -14.34
CA TRP A 76 9.41 -29.57 -14.34
C TRP A 76 10.94 -29.64 -14.31
N GLU A 77 11.64 -28.80 -15.09
CA GLU A 77 13.10 -28.76 -15.12
C GLU A 77 13.67 -28.44 -13.72
N GLU A 78 13.06 -27.49 -13.00
CA GLU A 78 13.43 -27.15 -11.62
C GLU A 78 13.35 -28.37 -10.67
N TRP A 79 12.27 -29.16 -10.76
CA TRP A 79 12.11 -30.34 -9.90
C TRP A 79 12.98 -31.50 -10.34
N LYS A 80 13.21 -31.64 -11.65
CA LYS A 80 14.02 -32.70 -12.23
C LYS A 80 15.48 -32.59 -11.80
N GLU A 81 16.03 -31.38 -11.78
CA GLU A 81 17.42 -31.17 -11.31
C GLU A 81 17.61 -31.70 -9.88
N TYR A 82 16.66 -31.41 -8.99
CA TYR A 82 16.67 -31.91 -7.62
C TYR A 82 16.51 -33.44 -7.56
N TYR A 83 15.61 -33.99 -8.37
CA TYR A 83 15.39 -35.44 -8.44
C TYR A 83 16.63 -36.20 -8.92
N GLU A 84 17.30 -35.72 -9.98
CA GLU A 84 18.52 -36.34 -10.51
C GLU A 84 19.69 -36.27 -9.52
N MET A 85 19.71 -35.26 -8.64
CA MET A 85 20.66 -35.22 -7.53
C MET A 85 20.37 -36.34 -6.52
N LEU A 86 19.10 -36.57 -6.17
CA LEU A 86 18.67 -37.64 -5.26
C LEU A 86 18.93 -39.04 -5.84
N GLU A 87 18.60 -39.26 -7.12
CA GLU A 87 18.81 -40.53 -7.82
C GLU A 87 20.30 -40.94 -7.81
N LYS A 88 21.22 -39.97 -7.79
CA LYS A 88 22.67 -40.22 -7.70
C LYS A 88 23.15 -40.47 -6.27
N SER A 89 22.42 -40.02 -5.25
CA SER A 89 22.85 -40.08 -3.84
C SER A 89 22.20 -41.18 -3.02
N GLU A 90 21.04 -41.69 -3.43
CA GLU A 90 20.27 -42.71 -2.70
C GLU A 90 20.07 -43.99 -3.55
N GLU A 91 20.08 -45.16 -2.90
CA GLU A 91 19.76 -46.43 -3.56
C GLU A 91 18.23 -46.59 -3.72
N ASP A 92 17.80 -47.30 -4.78
CA ASP A 92 16.40 -47.62 -5.08
C ASP A 92 15.46 -46.45 -5.45
N ILE A 93 15.98 -45.30 -5.88
CA ILE A 93 15.18 -44.23 -6.50
C ILE A 93 14.79 -44.65 -7.93
N PRO A 94 13.49 -44.72 -8.30
CA PRO A 94 13.06 -45.08 -9.65
C PRO A 94 13.54 -44.08 -10.71
N HIS A 95 13.86 -44.55 -11.91
CA HIS A 95 14.15 -43.63 -13.02
C HIS A 95 12.88 -42.84 -13.43
N TRP A 96 12.97 -41.52 -13.54
CA TRP A 96 11.82 -40.64 -13.80
C TRP A 96 11.74 -40.21 -15.27
N GLU A 97 11.31 -41.13 -16.14
CA GLU A 97 11.00 -40.84 -17.55
C GLU A 97 9.51 -40.52 -17.75
N LEU A 98 9.23 -39.35 -18.34
CA LEU A 98 7.87 -38.93 -18.64
C LEU A 98 7.46 -39.34 -20.06
N ASN A 99 6.40 -40.14 -20.14
CA ASN A 99 5.74 -40.46 -21.40
C ASN A 99 4.51 -39.57 -21.57
N PHE A 100 4.65 -38.50 -22.32
CA PHE A 100 3.51 -37.67 -22.71
C PHE A 100 2.71 -38.40 -23.79
N THR A 101 1.42 -38.64 -23.54
CA THR A 101 0.51 -39.18 -24.55
C THR A 101 0.29 -38.18 -25.69
N ASP A 102 -0.06 -38.64 -26.90
CA ASP A 102 -0.38 -37.81 -28.09
C ASP A 102 -1.65 -36.93 -27.96
N HIS A 103 -2.12 -36.66 -26.74
CA HIS A 103 -3.25 -35.76 -26.50
C HIS A 103 -2.85 -34.31 -26.74
N GLN A 104 -3.70 -33.58 -27.46
CA GLN A 104 -3.50 -32.16 -27.73
C GLN A 104 -4.03 -31.33 -26.55
N PHE A 105 -3.12 -30.76 -25.77
CA PHE A 105 -3.42 -29.79 -24.70
C PHE A 105 -3.33 -28.36 -25.23
N LYS A 106 -4.00 -27.41 -24.55
CA LYS A 106 -4.01 -25.99 -24.92
C LYS A 106 -2.74 -25.25 -24.48
N THR A 107 -2.13 -25.73 -23.41
CA THR A 107 -0.96 -25.15 -22.74
C THR A 107 0.01 -26.27 -22.38
N ASP A 108 1.16 -25.92 -21.82
CA ASP A 108 2.14 -26.88 -21.34
C ASP A 108 1.94 -27.28 -19.87
N ALA A 109 0.81 -26.94 -19.24
CA ALA A 109 0.53 -27.27 -17.83
C ALA A 109 0.67 -28.77 -17.51
N TYR A 110 0.31 -29.63 -18.48
CA TYR A 110 0.45 -31.08 -18.37
C TYR A 110 1.90 -31.54 -18.15
N LYS A 111 2.88 -30.76 -18.63
CA LYS A 111 4.30 -31.06 -18.48
C LYS A 111 4.79 -30.94 -17.04
N ALA A 112 4.11 -30.16 -16.20
CA ALA A 112 4.37 -30.10 -14.77
C ALA A 112 3.38 -30.97 -13.98
N PHE A 113 2.11 -31.05 -14.38
CA PHE A 113 1.10 -31.81 -13.64
C PHE A 113 1.36 -33.32 -13.61
N PHE A 114 1.57 -33.94 -14.77
CA PHE A 114 1.79 -35.40 -14.85
C PHE A 114 3.04 -35.89 -14.11
N PRO A 115 4.19 -35.20 -14.15
CA PRO A 115 5.31 -35.57 -13.31
C PRO A 115 4.97 -35.65 -11.82
N LEU A 116 4.26 -34.66 -11.26
CA LEU A 116 3.85 -34.71 -9.85
C LEU A 116 2.90 -35.88 -9.57
N LEU A 117 2.00 -36.17 -10.52
CA LEU A 117 1.10 -37.32 -10.43
C LEU A 117 1.86 -38.65 -10.40
N ASP A 118 2.88 -38.80 -11.24
CA ASP A 118 3.68 -40.01 -11.32
C ASP A 118 4.59 -40.18 -10.10
N LEU A 119 5.16 -39.08 -9.60
CA LEU A 119 5.90 -39.06 -8.33
C LEU A 119 5.03 -39.58 -7.18
N LYS A 120 3.78 -39.14 -7.08
CA LYS A 120 2.86 -39.64 -6.04
C LYS A 120 2.48 -41.12 -6.21
N LYS A 121 2.45 -41.65 -7.44
CA LYS A 121 2.18 -43.08 -7.70
C LYS A 121 3.37 -43.97 -7.33
N ASN A 122 4.58 -43.51 -7.64
CA ASN A 122 5.79 -44.32 -7.54
C ASN A 122 6.40 -44.29 -6.12
N PHE A 123 6.17 -43.22 -5.35
CA PHE A 123 6.74 -43.06 -4.01
C PHE A 123 5.68 -43.30 -2.92
N SER A 124 5.74 -44.48 -2.31
CA SER A 124 4.82 -44.91 -1.25
C SER A 124 4.81 -43.97 -0.02
N ASN A 125 5.96 -43.37 0.31
CA ASN A 125 6.13 -42.50 1.48
C ASN A 125 5.29 -41.21 1.39
N ILE A 126 5.00 -40.74 0.18
CA ILE A 126 4.26 -39.49 -0.06
C ILE A 126 2.86 -39.75 -0.64
N LYS A 127 2.47 -41.02 -0.70
CA LYS A 127 1.20 -41.45 -1.29
C LYS A 127 0.00 -40.77 -0.64
N ASN A 128 0.06 -40.50 0.67
CA ASN A 128 -1.02 -39.85 1.43
C ASN A 128 -0.82 -38.34 1.60
N SER A 129 0.32 -37.80 1.20
CA SER A 129 0.67 -36.37 1.34
C SER A 129 -0.06 -35.51 0.33
N GLN A 130 -0.46 -34.30 0.73
CA GLN A 130 -0.83 -33.26 -0.24
C GLN A 130 0.44 -32.66 -0.87
N ILE A 131 0.38 -32.33 -2.15
CA ILE A 131 1.39 -31.53 -2.86
C ILE A 131 0.77 -30.18 -3.16
N PHE A 132 1.33 -29.13 -2.57
CA PHE A 132 0.92 -27.75 -2.77
C PHE A 132 1.94 -27.03 -3.65
N LEU A 133 1.54 -26.68 -4.87
CA LEU A 133 2.32 -25.84 -5.76
C LEU A 133 1.93 -24.37 -5.54
N TYR A 134 2.74 -23.65 -4.77
CA TYR A 134 2.57 -22.23 -4.54
C TYR A 134 3.24 -21.43 -5.66
N ILE A 135 2.42 -20.82 -6.51
CA ILE A 135 2.85 -20.05 -7.67
C ILE A 135 2.79 -18.56 -7.30
N ALA A 136 3.93 -17.88 -7.35
CA ALA A 136 4.05 -16.45 -7.01
C ALA A 136 5.00 -15.72 -7.97
N PRO A 137 4.61 -15.52 -9.25
CA PRO A 137 5.50 -15.00 -10.28
C PRO A 137 5.88 -13.54 -10.00
N VAL A 138 7.17 -13.22 -10.12
CA VAL A 138 7.65 -11.84 -9.96
C VAL A 138 7.20 -10.95 -11.13
N ILE A 139 7.10 -11.53 -12.33
CA ILE A 139 6.62 -10.86 -13.55
C ILE A 139 5.66 -11.81 -14.27
N ILE A 140 4.58 -11.24 -14.82
CA ILE A 140 3.60 -11.96 -15.66
C ILE A 140 3.59 -11.28 -17.03
N SER A 141 4.05 -11.99 -18.07
CA SER A 141 4.09 -11.45 -19.44
C SER A 141 2.69 -11.23 -20.02
N ASP A 142 1.80 -12.20 -19.84
CA ASP A 142 0.40 -12.14 -20.25
C ASP A 142 -0.50 -12.86 -19.22
N ILE A 143 -1.43 -12.09 -18.65
CA ILE A 143 -2.35 -12.56 -17.61
C ILE A 143 -3.45 -13.47 -18.14
N THR A 144 -3.82 -13.32 -19.41
CA THR A 144 -4.80 -14.16 -20.09
C THR A 144 -4.23 -15.54 -20.30
N GLU A 145 -2.98 -15.62 -20.77
CA GLU A 145 -2.25 -16.87 -20.93
C GLU A 145 -2.09 -17.61 -19.59
N LEU A 146 -1.69 -16.91 -18.52
CA LEU A 146 -1.61 -17.50 -17.19
C LEU A 146 -2.97 -18.04 -16.71
N SER A 147 -4.05 -17.32 -16.97
CA SER A 147 -5.41 -17.78 -16.64
C SER A 147 -5.79 -19.06 -17.39
N ILE A 148 -5.44 -19.17 -18.68
CA ILE A 148 -5.69 -20.37 -19.49
C ILE A 148 -4.88 -21.55 -18.94
N TRP A 149 -3.60 -21.33 -18.62
CA TRP A 149 -2.70 -22.33 -18.04
C TRP A 149 -3.24 -22.89 -16.71
N ILE A 150 -3.63 -22.00 -15.79
CA ILE A 150 -4.18 -22.40 -14.48
C ILE A 150 -5.51 -23.17 -14.65
N LYS A 151 -6.38 -22.74 -15.57
CA LYS A 151 -7.65 -23.43 -15.83
C LYS A 151 -7.41 -24.83 -16.42
N GLU A 152 -6.45 -24.99 -17.31
CA GLU A 152 -6.11 -26.29 -17.84
C GLU A 152 -5.50 -27.19 -16.76
N TRP A 153 -4.60 -26.68 -15.91
CA TRP A 153 -4.11 -27.42 -14.74
C TRP A 153 -5.24 -27.94 -13.86
N CYS A 154 -6.20 -27.06 -13.51
CA CYS A 154 -7.35 -27.45 -12.69
C CYS A 154 -8.16 -28.58 -13.35
N SER A 155 -8.37 -28.49 -14.67
CA SER A 155 -9.06 -29.54 -15.42
C SER A 155 -8.29 -30.86 -15.45
N LEU A 156 -6.96 -30.83 -15.60
CA LEU A 156 -6.11 -32.02 -15.52
C LEU A 156 -6.23 -32.69 -14.14
N SER A 157 -6.20 -31.90 -13.07
CA SER A 157 -6.37 -32.40 -11.71
C SER A 157 -7.74 -33.06 -11.51
N GLU A 158 -8.82 -32.40 -11.91
CA GLU A 158 -10.19 -32.93 -11.82
C GLU A 158 -10.35 -34.24 -12.61
N ASN A 159 -9.78 -34.31 -13.83
CA ASN A 159 -9.87 -35.49 -14.70
C ASN A 159 -8.99 -36.66 -14.22
N SER A 160 -7.89 -36.37 -13.51
CA SER A 160 -7.00 -37.42 -12.98
C SER A 160 -7.63 -38.24 -11.86
N GLY A 161 -8.65 -37.70 -11.19
CA GLY A 161 -9.22 -38.27 -9.97
C GLY A 161 -8.33 -38.16 -8.72
N VAL A 162 -7.14 -37.55 -8.84
CA VAL A 162 -6.23 -37.28 -7.72
C VAL A 162 -6.42 -35.87 -7.20
N GLN A 163 -6.93 -35.78 -5.98
CA GLN A 163 -7.32 -34.53 -5.33
C GLN A 163 -6.19 -33.88 -4.53
N ASP A 164 -5.07 -34.57 -4.41
CA ASP A 164 -3.99 -34.22 -3.48
C ASP A 164 -2.95 -33.27 -4.07
N ILE A 165 -3.06 -32.89 -5.34
CA ILE A 165 -2.14 -31.96 -6.02
C ILE A 165 -2.89 -30.66 -6.25
N LYS A 166 -2.48 -29.58 -5.60
CA LYS A 166 -3.22 -28.31 -5.58
C LYS A 166 -2.33 -27.12 -5.90
N ILE A 167 -2.84 -26.19 -6.71
CA ILE A 167 -2.24 -24.86 -6.87
C ILE A 167 -2.62 -24.00 -5.66
N VAL A 168 -1.66 -23.23 -5.15
CA VAL A 168 -1.87 -22.21 -4.12
C VAL A 168 -1.46 -20.86 -4.70
N TRP A 169 -2.33 -19.87 -4.52
CA TRP A 169 -2.11 -18.50 -5.00
C TRP A 169 -2.47 -17.51 -3.89
N ALA A 170 -1.71 -16.42 -3.77
CA ALA A 170 -2.02 -15.33 -2.83
C ALA A 170 -2.23 -14.03 -3.60
N GLU A 171 -3.32 -13.31 -3.31
CA GLU A 171 -3.61 -12.03 -3.97
C GLU A 171 -4.43 -11.07 -3.10
N HIS A 172 -4.50 -9.82 -3.56
CA HIS A 172 -5.24 -8.78 -2.88
C HIS A 172 -6.75 -9.06 -2.89
N HIS A 173 -7.42 -8.94 -1.74
CA HIS A 173 -8.85 -9.28 -1.64
C HIS A 173 -9.77 -8.43 -2.54
N THR A 174 -9.35 -7.21 -2.87
CA THR A 174 -10.09 -6.29 -3.74
C THR A 174 -9.56 -6.26 -5.17
N TYR A 175 -8.25 -6.43 -5.35
CA TYR A 175 -7.58 -6.28 -6.64
C TYR A 175 -7.12 -7.66 -7.08
N LYS A 176 -8.00 -8.34 -7.82
CA LYS A 176 -7.71 -9.69 -8.28
C LYS A 176 -6.88 -9.63 -9.56
N THR A 177 -5.77 -10.35 -9.55
CA THR A 177 -4.89 -10.53 -10.70
C THR A 177 -5.53 -11.54 -11.65
N LEU A 178 -5.93 -12.70 -11.13
CA LEU A 178 -6.49 -13.76 -11.96
C LEU A 178 -8.01 -13.56 -12.20
N PRO A 179 -8.49 -13.80 -13.43
CA PRO A 179 -9.93 -13.93 -13.70
C PRO A 179 -10.56 -15.06 -12.87
N GLU A 180 -11.88 -15.00 -12.68
CA GLU A 180 -12.60 -16.03 -11.92
C GLU A 180 -12.38 -17.46 -12.48
N ASN A 181 -12.19 -18.39 -11.55
CA ASN A 181 -12.02 -19.81 -11.80
C ASN A 181 -12.92 -20.62 -10.85
N SER A 182 -13.91 -21.32 -11.40
CA SER A 182 -14.88 -22.13 -10.64
C SER A 182 -14.26 -23.32 -9.90
N SER A 183 -13.09 -23.78 -10.37
CA SER A 183 -12.33 -24.86 -9.75
C SER A 183 -11.53 -24.38 -8.52
N ALA A 184 -11.40 -23.07 -8.32
CA ALA A 184 -10.70 -22.50 -7.18
C ALA A 184 -11.61 -22.32 -5.96
N HIS A 185 -11.05 -22.47 -4.76
CA HIS A 185 -11.66 -22.02 -3.51
C HIS A 185 -10.85 -20.87 -2.92
N SER A 186 -11.52 -19.73 -2.71
CA SER A 186 -10.89 -18.57 -2.08
C SER A 186 -11.21 -18.52 -0.59
N PHE A 187 -10.21 -18.18 0.22
CA PHE A 187 -10.35 -17.94 1.65
C PHE A 187 -9.60 -16.67 2.07
N ARG A 188 -10.13 -15.96 3.07
CA ARG A 188 -9.48 -14.75 3.61
C ARG A 188 -8.31 -15.12 4.52
N VAL A 189 -7.18 -14.44 4.40
CA VAL A 189 -6.16 -14.35 5.46
C VAL A 189 -6.43 -13.05 6.18
N GLU A 190 -6.63 -13.11 7.50
CA GLU A 190 -6.94 -11.93 8.31
C GLU A 190 -6.00 -11.86 9.49
N VAL A 191 -5.34 -10.72 9.66
CA VAL A 191 -4.40 -10.47 10.76
C VAL A 191 -4.79 -9.16 11.44
N ASP A 192 -5.03 -9.18 12.76
CA ASP A 192 -5.16 -7.93 13.52
C ASP A 192 -3.76 -7.33 13.66
N ILE A 193 -3.35 -6.52 12.66
CA ILE A 193 -2.02 -5.92 12.61
C ILE A 193 -1.76 -5.03 13.82
N HIS A 194 -2.80 -4.41 14.39
CA HIS A 194 -2.67 -3.61 15.59
C HIS A 194 -2.31 -4.49 16.79
N GLN A 195 -3.01 -5.62 16.97
CA GLN A 195 -2.69 -6.57 18.03
C GLN A 195 -1.32 -7.19 17.82
N LEU A 196 -0.96 -7.55 16.58
CA LEU A 196 0.37 -8.05 16.25
C LEU A 196 1.45 -7.02 16.62
N MET A 197 1.30 -5.76 16.20
CA MET A 197 2.23 -4.68 16.57
C MET A 197 2.31 -4.47 18.08
N GLN A 198 1.17 -4.52 18.80
CA GLN A 198 1.15 -4.36 20.25
C GLN A 198 1.91 -5.49 20.94
N ASN A 199 1.67 -6.71 20.49
CA ASN A 199 2.33 -7.89 21.02
C ASN A 199 3.82 -7.85 20.68
N THR A 200 4.19 -7.49 19.44
CA THR A 200 5.59 -7.37 18.99
C THR A 200 6.33 -6.33 19.82
N ALA A 201 5.75 -5.14 20.00
CA ALA A 201 6.31 -4.11 20.87
C ALA A 201 6.44 -4.60 22.33
N ALA A 202 5.45 -5.32 22.87
CA ALA A 202 5.56 -5.90 24.20
C ALA A 202 6.63 -7.00 24.30
N HIS A 203 6.85 -7.77 23.23
CA HIS A 203 7.77 -8.91 23.21
C HIS A 203 9.23 -8.50 22.97
N THR A 204 9.50 -7.48 22.16
CA THR A 204 10.87 -6.98 21.89
C THR A 204 11.41 -6.09 23.02
N ASN A 205 10.54 -5.53 23.86
CA ASN A 205 10.91 -4.53 24.88
C ASN A 205 11.20 -5.12 26.27
N ARG A 206 12.29 -5.87 26.42
CA ARG A 206 12.76 -6.39 27.73
C ARG A 206 13.24 -5.30 28.71
N LYS A 207 13.40 -4.04 28.29
CA LYS A 207 13.58 -2.90 29.20
C LYS A 207 12.21 -2.29 29.53
N LYS A 208 11.50 -2.90 30.49
CA LYS A 208 10.36 -2.24 31.13
C LYS A 208 10.81 -0.87 31.67
N ASN A 209 10.02 0.18 31.43
CA ASN A 209 10.11 1.52 32.04
C ASN A 209 11.07 2.54 31.39
N SER A 210 11.16 2.64 30.05
CA SER A 210 11.63 3.90 29.45
C SER A 210 10.43 4.76 29.03
N ALA A 211 10.48 6.06 29.31
CA ALA A 211 9.36 6.96 28.99
C ALA A 211 9.06 7.01 27.47
N ASP A 212 10.05 6.77 26.61
CA ASP A 212 9.87 6.57 25.16
C ASP A 212 9.02 5.34 24.84
N THR A 213 9.22 4.22 25.55
CA THR A 213 8.42 3.00 25.34
C THR A 213 6.98 3.19 25.78
N ASP A 214 6.76 3.88 26.90
CA ASP A 214 5.41 4.20 27.37
C ASP A 214 4.70 5.12 26.37
N PHE A 215 5.41 6.10 25.79
CA PHE A 215 4.87 6.97 24.75
C PHE A 215 4.43 6.16 23.51
N GLN A 216 5.33 5.34 22.96
CA GLN A 216 5.02 4.51 21.79
C GLN A 216 3.84 3.57 22.05
N GLN A 217 3.77 2.98 23.24
CA GLN A 217 2.65 2.13 23.63
C GLN A 217 1.33 2.91 23.63
N GLN A 218 1.31 4.13 24.17
CA GLN A 218 0.11 4.96 24.15
C GLN A 218 -0.32 5.35 22.72
N ILE A 219 0.62 5.69 21.85
CA ILE A 219 0.35 5.97 20.43
C ILE A 219 -0.30 4.77 19.74
N LEU A 220 0.20 3.56 20.00
CA LEU A 220 -0.33 2.33 19.40
C LEU A 220 -1.71 1.95 19.95
N ILE A 221 -1.93 2.09 21.26
CA ILE A 221 -3.25 1.92 21.88
C ILE A 221 -4.24 2.90 21.26
N ALA A 222 -3.85 4.17 21.12
CA ALA A 222 -4.68 5.19 20.50
C ALA A 222 -5.05 4.85 19.06
N SER A 223 -4.06 4.48 18.23
CA SER A 223 -4.27 4.11 16.83
C SER A 223 -5.27 2.95 16.68
N ASN A 224 -5.15 1.90 17.50
CA ASN A 224 -6.08 0.77 17.52
C ASN A 224 -7.49 1.17 17.95
N HIS A 225 -7.64 2.10 18.89
CA HIS A 225 -8.96 2.60 19.27
C HIS A 225 -9.56 3.48 18.17
N LEU A 226 -8.76 4.32 17.51
CA LEU A 226 -9.21 5.15 16.38
C LEU A 226 -9.70 4.29 15.21
N SER A 227 -8.97 3.24 14.83
CA SER A 227 -9.39 2.34 13.75
C SER A 227 -10.71 1.62 14.05
N LYS A 228 -11.04 1.44 15.34
CA LYS A 228 -12.28 0.83 15.82
C LYS A 228 -13.37 1.86 16.17
N GLY A 229 -13.19 3.14 15.82
CA GLY A 229 -14.15 4.23 16.10
C GLY A 229 -14.33 4.56 17.59
N ARG A 230 -13.44 4.06 18.45
CA ARG A 230 -13.47 4.23 19.91
C ARG A 230 -12.76 5.51 20.34
N PHE A 231 -13.38 6.65 20.03
CA PHE A 231 -12.75 7.96 20.20
C PHE A 231 -12.42 8.34 21.65
N ARG A 232 -13.18 7.86 22.64
CA ARG A 232 -12.92 8.19 24.06
C ARG A 232 -11.67 7.51 24.57
N GLU A 233 -11.50 6.24 24.25
CA GLU A 233 -10.34 5.45 24.63
C GLU A 233 -9.07 5.93 23.88
N ALA A 234 -9.22 6.29 22.61
CA ALA A 234 -8.15 6.94 21.85
C ALA A 234 -7.74 8.28 22.48
N GLU A 235 -8.70 9.13 22.84
CA GLU A 235 -8.45 10.40 23.52
C GLU A 235 -7.73 10.19 24.86
N PHE A 236 -8.11 9.19 25.65
CA PHE A 236 -7.43 8.88 26.91
C PHE A 236 -5.97 8.48 26.69
N ALA A 237 -5.70 7.57 25.75
CA ALA A 237 -4.35 7.12 25.43
C ALA A 237 -3.48 8.26 24.90
N LEU A 238 -4.01 9.08 23.98
CA LEU A 238 -3.26 10.21 23.41
C LEU A 238 -2.96 11.32 24.44
N ASN A 239 -3.88 11.62 25.35
CA ASN A 239 -3.58 12.57 26.43
C ASN A 239 -2.43 12.07 27.33
N LYS A 240 -2.35 10.76 27.55
CA LYS A 240 -1.21 10.16 28.26
C LYS A 240 0.06 10.24 27.42
N ALA A 241 0.00 10.01 26.10
CA ALA A 241 1.14 10.18 25.20
C ALA A 241 1.68 11.63 25.22
N VAL A 242 0.81 12.64 25.13
CA VAL A 242 1.18 14.06 25.28
C VAL A 242 1.92 14.30 26.58
N LYS A 243 1.37 13.83 27.71
CA LYS A 243 2.00 13.99 29.03
C LYS A 243 3.40 13.37 29.07
N LEU A 244 3.55 12.15 28.57
CA LEU A 244 4.83 11.44 28.54
C LEU A 244 5.86 12.14 27.65
N ALA A 245 5.45 12.67 26.51
CA ALA A 245 6.34 13.42 25.63
C ALA A 245 6.80 14.73 26.29
N GLY A 246 5.90 15.45 26.95
CA GLY A 246 6.21 16.68 27.70
C GLY A 246 7.16 16.43 28.87
N GLU A 247 6.96 15.37 29.65
CA GLU A 247 7.86 14.96 30.75
C GLU A 247 9.29 14.68 30.26
N GLN A 248 9.43 14.22 29.00
CA GLN A 248 10.71 13.95 28.35
C GLN A 248 11.29 15.15 27.60
N LYS A 249 10.56 16.27 27.55
CA LYS A 249 10.87 17.42 26.69
C LYS A 249 11.02 17.01 25.20
N ASN A 250 10.30 15.96 24.79
CA ASN A 250 10.26 15.48 23.41
C ASN A 250 9.18 16.25 22.64
N LYS A 251 9.54 17.44 22.15
CA LYS A 251 8.62 18.31 21.38
C LYS A 251 8.02 17.62 20.16
N GLN A 252 8.82 16.85 19.43
CA GLN A 252 8.33 16.13 18.24
C GLN A 252 7.27 15.08 18.61
N GLY A 253 7.48 14.35 19.70
CA GLY A 253 6.51 13.39 20.23
C GLY A 253 5.22 14.07 20.70
N GLU A 254 5.34 15.23 21.34
CA GLU A 254 4.20 16.02 21.81
C GLU A 254 3.35 16.54 20.65
N ILE A 255 3.98 17.14 19.63
CA ILE A 255 3.31 17.58 18.39
C ILE A 255 2.62 16.40 17.71
N SER A 256 3.29 15.24 17.61
CA SER A 256 2.72 14.04 16.99
C SER A 256 1.47 13.54 17.73
N ALA A 257 1.51 13.51 19.06
CA ALA A 257 0.37 13.10 19.88
C ALA A 257 -0.79 14.11 19.82
N TYR A 258 -0.49 15.42 19.83
CA TYR A 258 -1.53 16.44 19.62
C TYR A 258 -2.13 16.36 18.23
N PHE A 259 -1.33 16.11 17.19
CA PHE A 259 -1.84 15.97 15.83
C PHE A 259 -2.81 14.78 15.71
N MET A 260 -2.49 13.64 16.34
CA MET A 260 -3.43 12.53 16.43
C MET A 260 -4.70 12.88 17.21
N LEU A 261 -4.61 13.68 18.28
CA LEU A 261 -5.80 14.19 19.00
C LEU A 261 -6.64 15.09 18.09
N THR A 262 -6.02 15.97 17.33
CA THR A 262 -6.68 16.84 16.34
C THR A 262 -7.50 15.99 15.37
N GLN A 263 -6.92 14.95 14.78
CA GLN A 263 -7.62 14.05 13.86
C GLN A 263 -8.77 13.30 14.53
N ALA A 264 -8.57 12.83 15.77
CA ALA A 264 -9.62 12.19 16.56
C ALA A 264 -10.79 13.14 16.83
N TYR A 265 -10.51 14.41 17.14
CA TYR A 265 -11.52 15.43 17.39
C TYR A 265 -12.23 15.87 16.11
N ILE A 266 -11.55 15.95 14.97
CA ILE A 266 -12.17 16.19 13.67
C ILE A 266 -13.16 15.07 13.35
N ALA A 267 -12.72 13.80 13.44
CA ALA A 267 -13.58 12.64 13.19
C ALA A 267 -14.81 12.59 14.11
N ASN A 268 -14.63 13.00 15.37
CA ASN A 268 -15.70 13.06 16.37
C ASN A 268 -16.42 14.43 16.43
N LYS A 269 -16.21 15.31 15.43
CA LYS A 269 -16.85 16.64 15.30
C LYS A 269 -16.72 17.57 16.53
N LYS A 270 -15.65 17.44 17.32
CA LYS A 270 -15.37 18.26 18.51
C LYS A 270 -14.61 19.55 18.17
N LYS A 271 -15.30 20.51 17.55
CA LYS A 271 -14.70 21.73 16.97
C LYS A 271 -13.82 22.53 17.93
N GLU A 272 -14.26 22.76 19.17
CA GLU A 272 -13.50 23.52 20.17
C GLU A 272 -12.19 22.83 20.52
N LYS A 273 -12.25 21.52 20.78
CA LYS A 273 -11.06 20.73 21.09
C LYS A 273 -10.08 20.66 19.92
N THR A 274 -10.57 20.61 18.69
CA THR A 274 -9.72 20.68 17.49
C THR A 274 -8.99 22.02 17.38
N GLU A 275 -9.68 23.15 17.64
CA GLU A 275 -9.05 24.47 17.63
C GLU A 275 -8.00 24.59 18.74
N ASP A 276 -8.28 24.03 19.92
CA ASP A 276 -7.33 23.99 21.04
C ASP A 276 -6.08 23.16 20.73
N THR A 277 -6.22 21.99 20.09
CA THR A 277 -5.06 21.17 19.75
C THR A 277 -4.22 21.79 18.63
N PHE A 278 -4.84 22.42 17.62
CA PHE A 278 -4.09 23.20 16.63
C PHE A 278 -3.32 24.36 17.26
N ARG A 279 -3.92 25.09 18.20
CA ARG A 279 -3.22 26.17 18.92
C ARG A 279 -1.98 25.65 19.65
N LYS A 280 -2.13 24.56 20.40
CA LYS A 280 -1.00 23.94 21.12
C LYS A 280 0.11 23.46 20.18
N ILE A 281 -0.25 22.85 19.06
CA ILE A 281 0.71 22.42 18.04
C ILE A 281 1.51 23.62 17.52
N LEU A 282 0.83 24.72 17.19
CA LEU A 282 1.46 25.94 16.67
C LEU A 282 2.29 26.69 17.72
N GLU A 283 2.01 26.51 19.02
CA GLU A 283 2.84 27.03 20.12
C GLU A 283 4.14 26.22 20.31
N GLU A 284 4.11 24.91 20.04
CA GLU A 284 5.25 24.02 20.24
C GLU A 284 6.15 23.82 19.02
N VAL A 285 5.60 24.02 17.81
CA VAL A 285 6.35 23.86 16.57
C VAL A 285 7.52 24.85 16.50
N GLU A 286 8.65 24.38 15.99
CA GLU A 286 9.82 25.25 15.79
C GLU A 286 9.48 26.32 14.73
N PRO A 287 9.70 27.61 15.04
CA PRO A 287 9.52 28.69 14.07
C PRO A 287 10.44 28.51 12.87
N ASP A 288 9.99 28.96 11.70
CA ASP A 288 10.74 28.92 10.45
C ASP A 288 11.19 27.49 10.10
N SER A 289 10.28 26.51 10.24
CA SER A 289 10.55 25.11 9.95
C SER A 289 9.57 24.52 8.93
N PRO A 290 9.96 23.45 8.19
CA PRO A 290 9.03 22.72 7.33
C PRO A 290 7.80 22.20 8.07
N LEU A 291 7.95 21.86 9.35
CA LEU A 291 6.84 21.39 10.18
C LEU A 291 5.84 22.52 10.47
N GLU A 292 6.29 23.75 10.69
CA GLU A 292 5.41 24.91 10.89
C GLU A 292 4.54 25.17 9.65
N ILE A 293 5.13 25.10 8.45
CA ILE A 293 4.40 25.22 7.18
C ILE A 293 3.29 24.16 7.12
N GLN A 294 3.63 22.90 7.38
CA GLN A 294 2.67 21.80 7.36
C GLN A 294 1.55 22.00 8.38
N MET A 295 1.84 22.50 9.58
CA MET A 295 0.83 22.70 10.62
C MET A 295 -0.14 23.83 10.27
N TYR A 296 0.34 24.94 9.71
CA TYR A 296 -0.53 25.99 9.19
C TYR A 296 -1.37 25.53 7.99
N MET A 297 -0.81 24.75 7.06
CA MET A 297 -1.57 24.18 5.94
C MET A 297 -2.68 23.22 6.42
N ASN A 298 -2.39 22.39 7.42
CA ASN A 298 -3.39 21.51 8.03
C ASN A 298 -4.49 22.30 8.74
N TYR A 299 -4.13 23.37 9.47
CA TYR A 299 -5.11 24.25 10.11
C TYR A 299 -5.97 25.00 9.07
N GLY A 300 -5.36 25.47 7.98
CA GLY A 300 -6.05 26.11 6.87
C GLY A 300 -7.07 25.18 6.22
N SER A 301 -6.67 23.94 5.97
CA SER A 301 -7.54 22.89 5.43
C SER A 301 -8.72 22.56 6.36
N TYR A 302 -8.46 22.45 7.67
CA TYR A 302 -9.51 22.29 8.68
C TYR A 302 -10.50 23.46 8.69
N CYS A 303 -10.01 24.70 8.63
CA CYS A 303 -10.85 25.89 8.57
C CYS A 303 -11.72 25.90 7.32
N LEU A 304 -11.14 25.53 6.17
CA LEU A 304 -11.86 25.44 4.90
C LEU A 304 -12.99 24.41 4.96
N GLY A 305 -12.71 23.19 5.45
CA GLY A 305 -13.72 22.14 5.63
C GLY A 305 -14.83 22.50 6.62
N ASN A 306 -14.64 23.55 7.42
CA ASN A 306 -15.64 24.09 8.35
C ASN A 306 -16.24 25.43 7.91
N SER A 307 -16.11 25.78 6.62
CA SER A 307 -16.64 27.01 6.02
C SER A 307 -16.10 28.30 6.64
N LYS A 308 -14.91 28.25 7.26
CA LYS A 308 -14.22 29.41 7.85
C LYS A 308 -13.19 29.98 6.87
N LYS A 309 -13.66 30.43 5.69
CA LYS A 309 -12.81 30.91 4.59
C LYS A 309 -11.75 31.92 5.04
N ALA A 310 -12.12 32.96 5.77
CA ALA A 310 -11.18 33.99 6.22
C ALA A 310 -10.08 33.46 7.17
N LYS A 311 -10.35 32.43 7.97
CA LYS A 311 -9.31 31.80 8.80
C LYS A 311 -8.41 30.88 7.97
N ALA A 312 -8.99 30.18 7.00
CA ALA A 312 -8.22 29.35 6.08
C ALA A 312 -7.21 30.19 5.29
N GLU A 313 -7.66 31.33 4.74
CA GLU A 313 -6.79 32.28 4.04
C GLU A 313 -5.61 32.72 4.91
N LYS A 314 -5.86 33.21 6.12
CA LYS A 314 -4.79 33.62 7.05
C LYS A 314 -3.80 32.51 7.38
N ALA A 315 -4.29 31.28 7.55
CA ALA A 315 -3.43 30.14 7.84
C ALA A 315 -2.54 29.79 6.63
N PHE A 316 -3.11 29.76 5.42
CA PHE A 316 -2.32 29.54 4.20
C PHE A 316 -1.35 30.69 3.90
N GLU A 317 -1.71 31.95 4.18
CA GLU A 317 -0.79 33.09 4.06
C GLU A 317 0.40 32.91 5.01
N LYS A 318 0.12 32.52 6.26
CA LYS A 318 1.19 32.27 7.23
C LYS A 318 2.11 31.14 6.80
N ALA A 319 1.54 30.04 6.28
CA ALA A 319 2.32 28.95 5.71
C ALA A 319 3.19 29.41 4.53
N ALA A 320 2.64 30.23 3.64
CA ALA A 320 3.36 30.76 2.49
C ALA A 320 4.51 31.70 2.89
N GLU A 321 4.30 32.58 3.87
CA GLU A 321 5.33 33.46 4.42
C GLU A 321 6.51 32.66 4.98
N VAL A 322 6.23 31.63 5.79
CA VAL A 322 7.26 30.75 6.35
C VAL A 322 7.99 30.00 5.24
N ALA A 323 7.25 29.43 4.30
CA ALA A 323 7.80 28.72 3.14
C ALA A 323 8.76 29.60 2.32
N LEU A 324 8.39 30.85 2.06
CA LEU A 324 9.26 31.81 1.39
C LEU A 324 10.55 32.08 2.17
N LYS A 325 10.43 32.26 3.49
CA LYS A 325 11.56 32.59 4.36
C LYS A 325 12.61 31.48 4.40
N ILE A 326 12.20 30.22 4.29
CA ILE A 326 13.10 29.06 4.36
C ILE A 326 13.45 28.46 2.98
N GLY A 327 12.96 29.06 1.89
CA GLY A 327 13.25 28.61 0.53
C GLY A 327 12.39 27.45 0.00
N GLU A 328 11.30 27.10 0.68
CA GLU A 328 10.32 26.09 0.27
C GLU A 328 9.31 26.67 -0.76
N TYR A 329 9.83 27.22 -1.86
CA TYR A 329 9.04 27.99 -2.84
C TYR A 329 7.84 27.23 -3.42
N ALA A 330 7.96 25.91 -3.63
CA ALA A 330 6.86 25.08 -4.12
C ALA A 330 5.69 25.03 -3.14
N MET A 331 5.97 24.98 -1.83
CA MET A 331 4.92 25.01 -0.79
C MET A 331 4.26 26.40 -0.70
N ALA A 332 5.03 27.47 -0.90
CA ALA A 332 4.48 28.83 -0.96
C ALA A 332 3.52 29.02 -2.14
N ILE A 333 3.91 28.54 -3.33
CA ILE A 333 3.04 28.54 -4.53
C ILE A 333 1.75 27.77 -4.25
N GLU A 334 1.83 26.61 -3.61
CA GLU A 334 0.65 25.80 -3.32
C GLU A 334 -0.31 26.53 -2.36
N CYS A 335 0.22 27.18 -1.31
CA CYS A 335 -0.59 27.97 -0.39
C CYS A 335 -1.29 29.15 -1.09
N TYR A 336 -0.56 29.93 -1.88
CA TYR A 336 -1.14 31.06 -2.62
C TYR A 336 -2.09 30.61 -3.73
N ARG A 337 -1.82 29.48 -4.38
CA ARG A 337 -2.78 28.87 -5.32
C ARG A 337 -4.08 28.52 -4.62
N ILE A 338 -4.02 27.87 -3.45
CA ILE A 338 -5.24 27.55 -2.68
C ILE A 338 -6.01 28.83 -2.36
N ILE A 339 -5.33 29.86 -1.84
CA ILE A 339 -5.98 31.15 -1.51
C ILE A 339 -6.62 31.79 -2.74
N GLY A 340 -5.92 31.81 -3.88
CA GLY A 340 -6.47 32.38 -5.11
C GLY A 340 -7.69 31.61 -5.60
N THR A 341 -7.65 30.26 -5.58
CA THR A 341 -8.82 29.43 -5.90
C THR A 341 -10.00 29.68 -4.95
N LEU A 342 -9.75 29.89 -3.66
CA LEU A 342 -10.82 30.27 -2.71
C LEU A 342 -11.50 31.59 -3.07
N ASN A 343 -10.80 32.47 -3.80
CA ASN A 343 -11.27 33.77 -4.26
C ASN A 343 -11.68 33.78 -5.74
N ASP A 344 -11.85 32.63 -6.38
CA ASP A 344 -12.34 32.53 -7.75
C ASP A 344 -13.87 32.77 -7.83
N SER A 345 -14.29 34.01 -7.58
CA SER A 345 -15.67 34.47 -7.71
C SER A 345 -15.71 35.85 -8.36
N LEU A 346 -16.84 36.22 -8.98
CA LEU A 346 -17.00 37.53 -9.62
C LEU A 346 -16.72 38.70 -8.66
N LEU A 347 -17.04 38.55 -7.38
CA LEU A 347 -16.86 39.57 -6.35
C LEU A 347 -15.43 39.65 -5.78
N SER A 348 -14.57 38.68 -6.08
CA SER A 348 -13.20 38.58 -5.54
C SER A 348 -12.14 38.29 -6.61
N LYS A 349 -12.46 38.56 -7.88
CA LYS A 349 -11.58 38.32 -9.04
C LYS A 349 -10.21 38.98 -8.86
N ASP A 350 -10.17 40.23 -8.42
CA ASP A 350 -8.89 40.96 -8.23
C ASP A 350 -8.02 40.31 -7.16
N LYS A 351 -8.64 39.83 -6.07
CA LYS A 351 -7.94 39.13 -4.99
C LYS A 351 -7.36 37.79 -5.48
N MET A 352 -8.10 37.04 -6.29
CA MET A 352 -7.56 35.83 -6.94
C MET A 352 -6.35 36.15 -7.81
N ILE A 353 -6.46 37.17 -8.67
CA ILE A 353 -5.38 37.59 -9.56
C ILE A 353 -4.13 37.95 -8.74
N GLU A 354 -4.29 38.71 -7.65
CA GLU A 354 -3.17 39.11 -6.78
C GLU A 354 -2.38 37.90 -6.25
N TYR A 355 -3.04 36.88 -5.69
CA TYR A 355 -2.33 35.70 -5.18
C TYR A 355 -1.75 34.83 -6.29
N PHE A 356 -2.39 34.78 -7.45
CA PHE A 356 -1.86 34.03 -8.58
C PHE A 356 -0.64 34.74 -9.19
N GLU A 357 -0.63 36.07 -9.24
CA GLU A 357 0.55 36.86 -9.63
C GLU A 357 1.70 36.67 -8.62
N LYS A 358 1.42 36.54 -7.31
CA LYS A 358 2.46 36.15 -6.33
C LYS A 358 3.11 34.81 -6.67
N CYS A 359 2.34 33.81 -7.11
CA CYS A 359 2.91 32.53 -7.55
C CYS A 359 3.83 32.68 -8.77
N ILE A 360 3.47 33.55 -9.74
CA ILE A 360 4.33 33.83 -10.90
C ILE A 360 5.63 34.48 -10.45
N GLU A 361 5.57 35.46 -9.54
CA GLU A 361 6.75 36.12 -9.01
C GLU A 361 7.69 35.15 -8.30
N ILE A 362 7.16 34.24 -7.48
CA ILE A 362 7.95 33.22 -6.79
C ILE A 362 8.66 32.31 -7.79
N ALA A 363 7.98 31.92 -8.87
CA ALA A 363 8.53 31.04 -9.89
C ALA A 363 9.79 31.58 -10.59
N ARG A 364 9.97 32.91 -10.62
CA ARG A 364 11.18 33.57 -11.16
C ARG A 364 12.42 33.24 -10.34
N SER A 365 12.24 32.93 -9.04
CA SER A 365 13.31 32.57 -8.11
C SER A 365 13.53 31.05 -7.96
N MET A 366 12.81 30.23 -8.74
CA MET A 366 12.89 28.78 -8.67
C MET A 366 13.83 28.19 -9.72
N GLU A 367 14.36 26.99 -9.46
CA GLU A 367 15.05 26.21 -10.47
C GLU A 367 14.05 25.52 -11.44
N PRO A 368 14.46 25.18 -12.68
CA PRO A 368 13.56 24.55 -13.66
C PRO A 368 12.85 23.30 -13.16
N SER A 369 13.56 22.43 -12.42
CA SER A 369 12.99 21.20 -11.86
C SER A 369 11.89 21.48 -10.83
N SER A 370 12.12 22.45 -9.94
CA SER A 370 11.13 22.87 -8.94
C SER A 370 9.90 23.51 -9.58
N ARG A 371 10.08 24.31 -10.65
CA ARG A 371 8.95 24.84 -11.43
C ARG A 371 8.12 23.71 -12.03
N ALA A 372 8.79 22.72 -12.64
CA ALA A 372 8.13 21.60 -13.31
C ALA A 372 7.27 20.74 -12.37
N SER A 373 7.69 20.58 -11.11
CA SER A 373 6.93 19.83 -10.09
C SER A 373 5.88 20.68 -9.33
N SER A 374 5.78 21.97 -9.62
CA SER A 374 4.85 22.88 -8.93
C SER A 374 3.50 22.99 -9.64
N SER A 375 2.53 23.61 -8.98
CA SER A 375 1.22 23.92 -9.55
C SER A 375 1.21 25.17 -10.46
N LEU A 376 2.38 25.65 -10.91
CA LEU A 376 2.50 26.91 -11.66
C LEU A 376 1.75 26.89 -12.99
N LYS A 377 1.76 25.77 -13.73
CA LYS A 377 1.02 25.63 -15.00
C LYS A 377 -0.48 25.85 -14.81
N PHE A 378 -1.05 25.33 -13.72
CA PHE A 378 -2.45 25.53 -13.37
C PHE A 378 -2.73 27.02 -13.07
N VAL A 379 -1.90 27.64 -12.23
CA VAL A 379 -2.02 29.06 -11.86
C VAL A 379 -2.00 29.94 -13.11
N ALA A 380 -1.01 29.75 -13.98
CA ALA A 380 -0.87 30.55 -15.19
C ALA A 380 -2.02 30.32 -16.18
N SER A 381 -2.52 29.09 -16.31
CA SER A 381 -3.69 28.78 -17.15
C SER A 381 -4.94 29.50 -16.66
N MET A 382 -5.14 29.58 -15.34
CA MET A 382 -6.24 30.34 -14.75
C MET A 382 -6.07 31.86 -14.94
N LEU A 383 -4.86 32.40 -14.77
CA LEU A 383 -4.60 33.83 -15.02
C LEU A 383 -4.93 34.23 -16.47
N LEU A 384 -4.59 33.39 -17.47
CA LEU A 384 -4.96 33.64 -18.87
C LEU A 384 -6.47 33.79 -19.08
N ILE A 385 -7.27 33.01 -18.34
CA ILE A 385 -8.73 33.15 -18.36
C ILE A 385 -9.14 34.47 -17.72
N LYS A 386 -8.55 34.83 -16.57
CA LYS A 386 -8.97 35.99 -15.78
C LYS A 386 -8.50 37.34 -16.30
N TYR A 387 -7.41 37.41 -17.06
CA TYR A 387 -6.95 38.60 -17.77
C TYR A 387 -7.84 38.98 -18.98
N GLU A 388 -9.16 38.87 -18.85
CA GLU A 388 -10.14 39.19 -19.90
C GLU A 388 -9.90 40.59 -20.47
N GLY A 389 -9.69 40.67 -21.79
CA GLY A 389 -9.42 41.93 -22.49
C GLY A 389 -7.99 42.46 -22.38
N ASP A 390 -7.15 41.93 -21.49
CA ASP A 390 -5.76 42.34 -21.31
C ASP A 390 -4.82 41.45 -22.13
N THR A 391 -4.68 41.80 -23.42
CA THR A 391 -3.83 41.06 -24.36
C THR A 391 -2.36 41.12 -23.98
N GLU A 392 -1.90 42.24 -23.41
CA GLU A 392 -0.50 42.45 -23.04
C GLU A 392 -0.08 41.48 -21.93
N LYS A 393 -0.85 41.41 -20.83
CA LYS A 393 -0.59 40.46 -19.74
C LYS A 393 -0.66 39.01 -20.20
N LYS A 394 -1.62 38.68 -21.07
CA LYS A 394 -1.73 37.31 -21.63
C LYS A 394 -0.51 36.94 -22.45
N THR A 395 -0.06 37.82 -23.34
CA THR A 395 1.12 37.55 -24.17
C THR A 395 2.39 37.46 -23.34
N ALA A 396 2.57 38.34 -22.35
CA ALA A 396 3.71 38.30 -21.45
C ALA A 396 3.75 36.99 -20.64
N LEU A 397 2.61 36.59 -20.06
CA LEU A 397 2.51 35.35 -19.28
C LEU A 397 2.73 34.10 -20.15
N ASP A 398 2.14 34.05 -21.35
CA ASP A 398 2.35 32.92 -22.26
C ASP A 398 3.82 32.78 -22.68
N HIS A 399 4.49 33.89 -22.98
CA HIS A 399 5.92 33.88 -23.29
C HIS A 399 6.77 33.41 -22.10
N GLU A 400 6.48 33.89 -20.89
CA GLU A 400 7.19 33.47 -19.67
C GLU A 400 6.99 31.96 -19.41
N MET A 401 5.77 31.45 -19.55
CA MET A 401 5.49 30.02 -19.33
C MET A 401 6.07 29.12 -20.42
N LYS A 402 6.12 29.56 -21.69
CA LYS A 402 6.82 28.85 -22.76
C LYS A 402 8.31 28.73 -22.48
N ASN A 403 8.94 29.77 -21.92
CA ASN A 403 10.34 29.70 -21.52
C ASN A 403 10.57 28.69 -20.38
N TYR A 404 9.60 28.51 -19.49
CA TYR A 404 9.72 27.57 -18.37
C TYR A 404 9.41 26.12 -18.75
N PHE A 405 8.44 25.89 -19.63
CA PHE A 405 7.85 24.57 -19.82
C PHE A 405 7.80 24.09 -21.28
N GLY A 406 8.16 24.95 -22.24
CA GLY A 406 8.02 24.70 -23.67
C GLY A 406 6.60 24.90 -24.19
N GLU A 407 6.42 24.56 -25.46
CA GLU A 407 5.10 24.58 -26.11
C GLU A 407 4.13 23.57 -25.46
N GLY A 408 2.84 23.90 -25.44
CA GLY A 408 1.82 23.05 -24.82
C GLY A 408 1.82 23.05 -23.28
N TRP A 409 2.34 24.12 -22.65
CA TRP A 409 2.37 24.24 -21.18
C TRP A 409 0.98 24.40 -20.55
N ILE A 410 0.00 24.89 -21.31
CA ILE A 410 -1.37 25.15 -20.86
C ILE A 410 -2.02 23.83 -20.45
N VAL A 411 -2.62 23.81 -19.27
CA VAL A 411 -3.35 22.66 -18.74
C VAL A 411 -4.85 22.94 -18.76
N ASN A 412 -5.65 21.88 -18.85
CA ASN A 412 -7.10 22.02 -18.81
C ASN A 412 -7.53 22.51 -17.42
N VAL A 413 -8.21 23.65 -17.40
CA VAL A 413 -8.80 24.23 -16.19
C VAL A 413 -10.27 24.51 -16.50
N GLU A 414 -11.18 24.04 -15.66
CA GLU A 414 -12.60 24.26 -15.87
C GLU A 414 -12.90 25.76 -15.85
N LYS A 415 -13.58 26.26 -16.89
CA LYS A 415 -14.15 27.61 -16.85
C LYS A 415 -15.27 27.61 -15.80
N PRO A 416 -15.20 28.46 -14.76
CA PRO A 416 -16.31 28.56 -13.82
C PRO A 416 -17.58 28.96 -14.58
N LYS A 417 -18.62 28.13 -14.46
CA LYS A 417 -19.97 28.46 -14.93
C LYS A 417 -20.52 29.49 -13.95
N TYR A 418 -20.51 30.76 -14.34
CA TYR A 418 -21.26 31.78 -13.64
C TYR A 418 -22.69 31.73 -14.21
N ASP A 419 -23.60 31.08 -13.50
CA ASP A 419 -25.05 31.24 -13.70
C ASP A 419 -25.55 32.54 -13.05
#